data_AF-A0A940PXS5-F1
#
_entry.id   AF-A0A940PXS5-F1
#
_cell.length_a   1.000
_cell.length_b   1.000
_cell.length_c   1.000
_cell.angle_alpha   90.00
_cell.angle_beta   90.00
_cell.angle_gamma   90.00
#
_symmetry.space_group_name_H-M   'P 1'
#
loop_
_entity.id
_entity.type
_entity.pdbx_description
1 polymer ?
#
loop_
_entity_poly.entity_id
_entity_poly.type
_entity_poly.pdbx_seq_one_letter_code
_entity_poly.pdbx_strand_id
1 'polypeptide(L)'
;MSESVNGVKSVPEYFGCNVFNEETMKARLPKNVYKALLKTKTLRTALAPDVADVIATTMKDWAVEKGATHYSHWFHPMTGLSAEKHDSFISPTDDGNVIMEFSGKELIKGEPDASSFPSGGLRATFEARGYTAWDPTSPAFIKDKTLYIPTAFCSYTGETLDKKTPLLRSMEVISEQFVRILRLFGSDATRVTTTVGPEQEYFLIDKELYDQRKDLIYTGRTLFGAKAPKGQELEDHYYGNIKSRVHDYMTDLDEELWKLGIYSKTEHNEVAPAQHEMAPIFTTSNVAADQNALTMEIMKKVALKHGLVCLLHEKPFAGVNGSGKHNNWSVSTTDGHNLLDPGKNPKDNIQFLTFLTAIIKAVDENADLLRLSVASAGNDHRLGANEAPPAIMSIYVGSELQQILDALESGEMIKTDANEEFVIGVEALP
;
A
#
# COMPACT_ATOMS: atom_id res chain seq x y z
N MET A 1 -17.53 -26.13 -21.51
CA MET A 1 -18.52 -26.12 -20.42
C MET A 1 -18.31 -27.40 -19.63
N SER A 2 -17.54 -27.31 -18.55
CA SER A 2 -17.42 -28.37 -17.54
C SER A 2 -18.06 -27.81 -16.29
N GLU A 3 -19.25 -28.32 -15.95
CA GLU A 3 -20.00 -27.96 -14.76
C GLU A 3 -19.16 -28.30 -13.53
N SER A 4 -18.88 -27.28 -12.72
CA SER A 4 -18.18 -27.43 -11.45
C SER A 4 -19.14 -28.03 -10.41
N VAL A 5 -18.71 -29.14 -9.83
CA VAL A 5 -19.32 -29.75 -8.66
C VAL A 5 -19.17 -28.76 -7.49
N ASN A 6 -20.32 -28.30 -6.95
CA ASN A 6 -20.47 -27.56 -5.70
C ASN A 6 -19.97 -26.11 -5.59
N GLY A 7 -19.99 -25.28 -6.64
CA GLY A 7 -20.09 -23.80 -6.51
C GLY A 7 -19.02 -23.02 -5.70
N VAL A 8 -18.06 -23.68 -5.05
CA VAL A 8 -16.94 -23.08 -4.32
C VAL A 8 -15.83 -22.86 -5.33
N LYS A 9 -15.62 -21.61 -5.73
CA LYS A 9 -14.45 -21.23 -6.51
C LYS A 9 -13.24 -21.24 -5.60
N SER A 10 -12.16 -21.89 -6.02
CA SER A 10 -10.90 -21.82 -5.26
C SER A 10 -10.31 -20.40 -5.33
N VAL A 11 -9.60 -19.96 -4.29
CA VAL A 11 -8.96 -18.62 -4.26
C VAL A 11 -8.16 -18.34 -5.55
N PRO A 12 -7.32 -19.27 -6.05
CA PRO A 12 -6.59 -19.05 -7.30
C PRO A 12 -7.45 -18.77 -8.54
N GLU A 13 -8.70 -19.25 -8.59
CA GLU A 13 -9.59 -19.04 -9.76
C GLU A 13 -10.14 -17.62 -9.86
N TYR A 14 -10.25 -16.91 -8.74
CA TYR A 14 -10.79 -15.54 -8.71
C TYR A 14 -9.79 -14.49 -8.21
N PHE A 15 -8.60 -14.91 -7.77
CA PHE A 15 -7.56 -13.99 -7.36
C PHE A 15 -7.20 -13.03 -8.51
N GLY A 16 -7.23 -11.72 -8.21
CA GLY A 16 -6.97 -10.66 -9.17
C GLY A 16 -7.97 -10.60 -10.31
N CYS A 17 -9.15 -11.23 -10.21
CA CYS A 17 -10.11 -11.26 -11.31
C CYS A 17 -10.63 -9.87 -11.68
N ASN A 18 -10.55 -8.89 -10.77
CA ASN A 18 -10.95 -7.51 -11.02
C ASN A 18 -9.75 -6.60 -11.33
N VAL A 19 -8.59 -7.15 -11.69
CA VAL A 19 -7.38 -6.40 -12.00
C VAL A 19 -6.97 -6.64 -13.45
N PHE A 20 -6.63 -5.59 -14.18
CA PHE A 20 -6.02 -5.68 -15.51
C PHE A 20 -4.53 -6.02 -15.36
N ASN A 21 -4.27 -7.21 -14.80
CA ASN A 21 -2.96 -7.72 -14.40
C ASN A 21 -2.15 -8.22 -15.61
N GLU A 22 -0.91 -8.67 -15.36
CA GLU A 22 -0.03 -9.15 -16.44
C GLU A 22 -0.61 -10.31 -17.23
N GLU A 23 -1.30 -11.24 -16.58
CA GLU A 23 -1.93 -12.38 -17.25
C GLU A 23 -3.03 -11.90 -18.21
N THR A 24 -3.92 -11.04 -17.72
CA THR A 24 -5.00 -10.42 -18.51
C THR A 24 -4.43 -9.61 -19.67
N MET A 25 -3.39 -8.81 -19.42
CA MET A 25 -2.70 -8.04 -20.44
C MET A 25 -2.06 -8.95 -21.51
N LYS A 26 -1.38 -10.03 -21.11
CA LYS A 26 -0.77 -11.01 -22.05
C LYS A 26 -1.83 -11.73 -22.89
N ALA A 27 -2.97 -12.04 -22.29
CA ALA A 27 -4.05 -12.77 -22.96
C ALA A 27 -4.81 -11.89 -23.97
N ARG A 28 -4.97 -10.59 -23.69
CA ARG A 28 -5.84 -9.70 -24.47
C ARG A 28 -5.09 -8.74 -25.40
N LEU A 29 -3.89 -8.27 -25.02
CA LEU A 29 -3.15 -7.31 -25.84
C LEU A 29 -2.37 -8.02 -26.96
N PRO A 30 -2.27 -7.40 -28.14
CA PRO A 30 -1.33 -7.85 -29.17
C PRO A 30 0.10 -7.94 -28.62
N LYS A 31 0.87 -8.94 -29.06
CA LYS A 31 2.22 -9.22 -28.53
C LYS A 31 3.18 -8.02 -28.60
N ASN A 32 3.10 -7.22 -29.66
CA ASN A 32 3.89 -6.00 -29.84
C ASN A 32 3.49 -4.91 -28.84
N VAL A 33 2.18 -4.70 -28.63
CA VAL A 33 1.62 -3.73 -27.68
C VAL A 33 1.99 -4.11 -26.25
N TYR A 34 1.84 -5.38 -25.89
CA TYR A 34 2.25 -5.89 -24.57
C TYR A 34 3.74 -5.66 -24.30
N LYS A 35 4.61 -5.97 -25.28
CA LYS A 35 6.06 -5.71 -25.16
C LYS A 35 6.37 -4.22 -25.04
N ALA A 36 5.68 -3.35 -25.77
CA ALA A 36 5.84 -1.91 -25.68
C ALA A 36 5.44 -1.39 -24.28
N LEU A 37 4.32 -1.87 -23.74
CA LEU A 37 3.89 -1.53 -22.38
C LEU A 37 4.89 -2.00 -21.32
N LEU A 38 5.40 -3.23 -21.43
CA LEU A 38 6.42 -3.76 -20.53
C LEU A 38 7.70 -2.89 -20.58
N LYS A 39 8.12 -2.50 -21.78
CA LYS A 39 9.26 -1.58 -21.97
C LYS A 39 9.00 -0.24 -21.28
N THR A 40 7.80 0.33 -21.40
CA THR A 40 7.41 1.56 -20.69
C THR A 40 7.44 1.39 -19.17
N LYS A 41 6.99 0.27 -18.62
CA LYS A 41 7.05 0.01 -17.17
C LYS A 41 8.48 -0.11 -16.65
N THR A 42 9.34 -0.81 -17.39
CA THR A 42 10.72 -1.11 -16.97
C THR A 42 11.66 0.07 -17.22
N LEU A 43 11.62 0.65 -18.43
CA LEU A 43 12.53 1.71 -18.88
C LEU A 43 11.96 3.12 -18.76
N ARG A 44 10.72 3.28 -18.26
CA ARG A 44 10.04 4.58 -18.08
C ARG A 44 9.99 5.44 -19.37
N THR A 45 9.92 4.79 -20.53
CA THR A 45 9.80 5.48 -21.82
C THR A 45 8.35 5.88 -22.10
N ALA A 46 8.16 7.05 -22.73
CA ALA A 46 6.85 7.49 -23.18
C ALA A 46 6.15 6.42 -24.04
N LEU A 47 4.86 6.21 -23.78
CA LEU A 47 4.04 5.29 -24.55
C LEU A 47 3.64 5.96 -25.86
N ALA A 48 3.79 5.26 -26.98
CA ALA A 48 3.37 5.79 -28.27
C ALA A 48 1.83 5.91 -28.32
N PRO A 49 1.25 6.98 -28.92
CA PRO A 49 -0.20 7.21 -28.92
C PRO A 49 -1.01 6.04 -29.51
N ASP A 50 -0.53 5.44 -30.59
CA ASP A 50 -1.13 4.27 -31.23
C ASP A 50 -1.19 3.04 -30.31
N VAL A 51 -0.12 2.83 -29.53
CA VAL A 51 -0.07 1.76 -28.52
C VAL A 51 -1.07 2.05 -27.39
N ALA A 52 -1.21 3.32 -26.99
CA ALA A 52 -2.16 3.72 -25.95
C ALA A 52 -3.62 3.54 -26.36
N ASP A 53 -3.98 3.85 -27.61
CA ASP A 53 -5.34 3.65 -28.13
C ASP A 53 -5.75 2.16 -28.11
N VAL A 54 -4.82 1.27 -28.48
CA VAL A 54 -5.07 -0.18 -28.41
C VAL A 54 -5.26 -0.65 -26.97
N ILE A 55 -4.44 -0.14 -26.04
CA ILE A 55 -4.56 -0.49 -24.61
C ILE A 55 -5.89 0.03 -24.05
N ALA A 56 -6.26 1.27 -24.34
CA ALA A 56 -7.51 1.88 -23.87
C ALA A 56 -8.72 1.07 -24.36
N THR A 57 -8.77 0.76 -25.66
CA THR A 57 -9.86 -0.06 -26.23
C THR A 57 -9.93 -1.42 -25.55
N THR A 58 -8.79 -2.11 -25.42
CA THR A 58 -8.73 -3.45 -24.80
C THR A 58 -9.13 -3.42 -23.33
N MET A 59 -8.70 -2.39 -22.59
CA MET A 59 -9.02 -2.20 -21.17
C MET A 59 -10.51 -1.89 -20.98
N LYS A 60 -11.10 -1.06 -21.83
CA LYS A 60 -12.54 -0.77 -21.86
C LYS A 60 -13.34 -2.03 -22.14
N ASP A 61 -13.00 -2.78 -23.19
CA ASP A 61 -13.73 -4.00 -23.55
C ASP A 61 -13.69 -5.03 -22.41
N TRP A 62 -12.51 -5.24 -21.80
CA TRP A 62 -12.37 -6.06 -20.59
C TRP A 62 -13.23 -5.56 -19.43
N ALA A 63 -13.30 -4.25 -19.22
CA ALA A 63 -14.08 -3.67 -18.13
C ALA A 63 -15.59 -3.80 -18.36
N VAL A 64 -16.05 -3.53 -19.59
CA VAL A 64 -17.45 -3.65 -20.00
C VAL A 64 -17.92 -5.09 -19.93
N GLU A 65 -17.09 -6.06 -20.33
CA GLU A 65 -17.38 -7.50 -20.14
C GLU A 65 -17.61 -7.88 -18.67
N LYS A 66 -16.97 -7.16 -17.75
CA LYS A 66 -17.17 -7.30 -16.30
C LYS A 66 -18.30 -6.43 -15.75
N GLY A 67 -19.06 -5.79 -16.63
CA GLY A 67 -20.22 -4.96 -16.30
C GLY A 67 -19.88 -3.54 -15.89
N ALA A 68 -18.65 -3.06 -16.16
CA ALA A 68 -18.31 -1.68 -15.91
C ALA A 68 -19.00 -0.73 -16.90
N THR A 69 -19.52 0.38 -16.39
CA THR A 69 -20.21 1.41 -17.19
C THR A 69 -19.49 2.75 -17.19
N HIS A 70 -18.57 2.92 -16.24
CA HIS A 70 -17.78 4.13 -16.05
C HIS A 70 -16.29 3.81 -15.94
N TYR A 71 -15.47 4.83 -16.11
CA TYR A 71 -14.07 4.84 -15.72
C TYR A 71 -13.78 6.02 -14.79
N SER A 72 -12.67 5.93 -14.06
CA SER A 72 -12.19 6.98 -13.18
C SER A 72 -10.68 7.01 -13.12
N HIS A 73 -10.10 8.20 -13.27
CA HIS A 73 -8.72 8.43 -12.87
C HIS A 73 -8.66 8.50 -11.35
N TRP A 74 -7.99 7.50 -10.78
CA TRP A 74 -7.86 7.31 -9.35
C TRP A 74 -6.52 7.86 -8.89
N PHE A 75 -6.53 8.80 -7.95
CA PHE A 75 -5.32 9.45 -7.44
C PHE A 75 -5.45 9.82 -5.97
N HIS A 76 -4.30 10.14 -5.34
CA HIS A 76 -4.21 10.48 -3.92
C HIS A 76 -3.79 11.93 -3.72
N PRO A 77 -4.74 12.89 -3.71
CA PRO A 77 -4.41 14.29 -3.42
C PRO A 77 -3.86 14.48 -2.01
N MET A 78 -3.33 15.67 -1.75
CA MET A 78 -2.73 16.04 -0.46
C MET A 78 -3.71 16.04 0.74
N THR A 79 -5.00 15.80 0.52
CA THR A 79 -6.01 15.62 1.59
C THR A 79 -5.84 14.32 2.38
N GLY A 80 -5.08 13.34 1.86
CA GLY A 80 -4.87 12.06 2.52
C GLY A 80 -5.96 11.01 2.27
N LEU A 81 -6.94 11.31 1.41
CA LEU A 81 -7.93 10.35 0.91
C LEU A 81 -7.74 10.17 -0.61
N SER A 82 -8.20 9.04 -1.16
CA SER A 82 -8.34 8.89 -2.61
C SER A 82 -9.37 9.87 -3.15
N ALA A 83 -9.17 10.32 -4.38
CA ALA A 83 -10.14 11.07 -5.15
C ALA A 83 -10.46 10.35 -6.46
N GLU A 84 -11.71 10.48 -6.88
CA GLU A 84 -12.25 9.82 -8.05
C GLU A 84 -13.33 10.72 -8.69
N LYS A 85 -13.33 10.77 -10.02
CA LYS A 85 -14.39 11.34 -10.85
C LYS A 85 -14.85 10.25 -11.81
N HIS A 86 -16.14 9.94 -11.84
CA HIS A 86 -16.68 8.85 -12.65
C HIS A 86 -17.20 9.42 -13.96
N ASP A 87 -16.53 9.06 -15.06
CA ASP A 87 -16.92 9.41 -16.42
C ASP A 87 -17.49 8.15 -17.09
N SER A 88 -18.63 8.27 -17.76
CA SER A 88 -19.22 7.13 -18.46
C SER A 88 -18.50 6.87 -19.78
N PHE A 89 -18.45 5.62 -20.23
CA PHE A 89 -17.93 5.28 -21.55
C PHE A 89 -18.85 5.70 -22.71
N ILE A 90 -20.07 6.19 -22.42
CA ILE A 90 -21.03 6.50 -23.48
C ILE A 90 -20.57 7.70 -24.33
N SER A 91 -20.63 7.52 -25.65
CA SER A 91 -20.54 8.59 -26.64
C SER A 91 -21.79 8.55 -27.52
N PRO A 92 -22.50 9.69 -27.72
CA PRO A 92 -23.63 9.75 -28.65
C PRO A 92 -23.11 9.67 -30.09
N THR A 93 -23.83 8.96 -30.94
CA THR A 93 -23.58 8.94 -32.39
C THR A 93 -24.51 9.92 -33.12
N ASP A 94 -24.12 10.33 -34.33
CA ASP A 94 -24.87 11.32 -35.12
C ASP A 94 -26.32 10.91 -35.44
N ASP A 95 -26.60 9.61 -35.43
CA ASP A 95 -27.92 9.00 -35.64
C ASP A 95 -28.76 8.87 -34.35
N GLY A 96 -28.27 9.38 -33.21
CA GLY A 96 -28.97 9.37 -31.92
C GLY A 96 -28.85 8.06 -31.14
N ASN A 97 -28.03 7.11 -31.62
CA ASN A 97 -27.65 5.92 -30.86
C ASN A 97 -26.50 6.21 -29.88
N VAL A 98 -26.13 5.21 -29.09
CA VAL A 98 -25.02 5.30 -28.13
C VAL A 98 -24.02 4.20 -28.40
N ILE A 99 -22.74 4.57 -28.38
CA ILE A 99 -21.61 3.64 -28.40
C ILE A 99 -20.78 3.80 -27.13
N MET A 100 -19.97 2.80 -26.81
CA MET A 100 -19.06 2.83 -25.67
C MET A 100 -17.64 3.06 -26.18
N GLU A 101 -17.05 4.21 -25.86
CA GLU A 101 -15.73 4.63 -26.29
C GLU A 101 -14.80 4.89 -25.10
N PHE A 102 -13.51 4.64 -25.33
CA PHE A 102 -12.45 5.00 -24.41
C PHE A 102 -11.15 5.10 -25.20
N SER A 103 -10.64 6.31 -25.35
CA SER A 103 -9.47 6.62 -26.18
C SER A 103 -8.15 6.53 -25.40
N GLY A 104 -7.05 6.33 -26.11
CA GLY A 104 -5.70 6.38 -25.53
C GLY A 104 -5.37 7.75 -24.94
N LYS A 105 -5.98 8.82 -25.49
CA LYS A 105 -5.88 10.18 -24.94
C LYS A 105 -6.49 10.25 -23.54
N GLU A 106 -7.71 9.73 -23.36
CA GLU A 106 -8.38 9.68 -22.06
C GLU A 106 -7.64 8.75 -21.11
N LEU A 107 -7.12 7.62 -21.58
CA LEU A 107 -6.29 6.73 -20.74
C LEU A 107 -5.04 7.44 -20.22
N ILE A 108 -4.25 8.07 -21.08
CA ILE A 108 -2.98 8.68 -20.70
C ILE A 108 -3.22 9.90 -19.79
N LYS A 109 -4.22 10.73 -20.11
CA LYS A 109 -4.42 12.02 -19.48
C LYS A 109 -5.89 12.32 -19.22
N GLY A 110 -6.22 12.57 -17.95
CA GLY A 110 -7.49 13.16 -17.55
C GLY A 110 -7.36 14.66 -17.25
N GLU A 111 -8.49 15.37 -17.34
CA GLU A 111 -8.57 16.82 -17.05
C GLU A 111 -9.64 17.09 -15.97
N PRO A 112 -9.40 16.70 -14.70
CA PRO A 112 -10.32 17.03 -13.61
C PRO A 112 -10.21 18.51 -13.22
N ASP A 113 -11.32 19.06 -12.72
CA ASP A 113 -11.29 20.36 -12.04
C ASP A 113 -10.51 20.21 -10.73
N ALA A 114 -9.45 21.01 -10.56
CA ALA A 114 -8.60 21.00 -9.37
C ALA A 114 -8.93 22.11 -8.38
N SER A 115 -9.99 22.89 -8.60
CA SER A 115 -10.35 24.07 -7.80
C SER A 115 -10.62 23.77 -6.34
N SER A 116 -11.11 22.55 -6.06
CA SER A 116 -11.50 22.10 -4.72
C SER A 116 -10.40 21.31 -4.00
N PHE A 117 -9.27 21.01 -4.64
CA PHE A 117 -8.18 20.28 -3.98
C PHE A 117 -7.22 21.25 -3.27
N PRO A 118 -6.77 20.92 -2.04
CA PRO A 118 -5.82 21.75 -1.32
C PRO A 118 -4.55 21.95 -2.15
N SER A 119 -4.16 23.21 -2.30
CA SER A 119 -2.91 23.60 -2.98
C SER A 119 -1.83 24.04 -2.00
N GLY A 120 -2.08 24.04 -0.69
CA GLY A 120 -1.14 24.60 0.30
C GLY A 120 -0.89 26.10 0.12
N GLY A 121 -1.79 26.83 -0.55
CA GLY A 121 -1.63 28.25 -0.87
C GLY A 121 -0.76 28.53 -2.11
N LEU A 122 -0.34 27.49 -2.83
CA LEU A 122 0.53 27.63 -4.02
C LEU A 122 -0.18 28.27 -5.23
N ARG A 123 -1.52 28.40 -5.22
CA ARG A 123 -2.32 28.68 -6.43
C ARG A 123 -3.56 29.53 -6.16
N ALA A 124 -3.89 30.42 -7.09
CA ALA A 124 -5.17 31.14 -7.13
C ALA A 124 -6.27 30.30 -7.81
N THR A 125 -7.53 30.49 -7.40
CA THR A 125 -8.67 29.64 -7.82
C THR A 125 -8.94 29.67 -9.34
N PHE A 126 -8.52 30.70 -10.07
CA PHE A 126 -8.68 30.77 -11.53
C PHE A 126 -7.64 29.94 -12.31
N GLU A 127 -6.54 29.53 -11.66
CA GLU A 127 -5.49 28.66 -12.23
C GLU A 127 -5.70 27.18 -11.85
N ALA A 128 -6.90 26.85 -11.38
CA ALA A 128 -7.29 25.58 -10.79
C ALA A 128 -7.43 24.41 -11.78
N ARG A 129 -6.86 24.50 -12.98
CA ARG A 129 -6.82 23.32 -13.87
C ARG A 129 -5.82 22.32 -13.30
N GLY A 130 -6.22 21.05 -13.25
CA GLY A 130 -5.34 19.94 -12.92
C GLY A 130 -5.32 18.91 -14.03
N TYR A 131 -4.27 18.10 -14.03
CA TYR A 131 -4.09 17.02 -14.98
C TYR A 131 -3.75 15.74 -14.24
N THR A 132 -4.41 14.65 -14.63
CA THR A 132 -4.00 13.32 -14.21
C THR A 132 -3.16 12.67 -15.31
N ALA A 133 -2.17 11.88 -14.92
CA ALA A 133 -1.33 11.11 -15.82
C ALA A 133 -1.34 9.65 -15.38
N TRP A 134 -1.67 8.73 -16.29
CA TRP A 134 -1.70 7.30 -15.97
C TRP A 134 -0.33 6.78 -15.51
N ASP A 135 -0.32 6.07 -14.38
CA ASP A 135 0.82 5.29 -13.94
C ASP A 135 0.68 3.83 -14.40
N PRO A 136 1.39 3.41 -15.47
CA PRO A 136 1.30 2.03 -15.95
C PRO A 136 1.96 1.02 -15.00
N THR A 137 2.70 1.44 -13.98
CA THR A 137 3.32 0.52 -13.01
C THR A 137 2.37 0.03 -11.93
N SER A 138 1.25 0.73 -11.73
CA SER A 138 0.13 0.23 -10.94
C SER A 138 -1.01 -0.23 -11.86
N PRO A 139 -1.50 -1.47 -11.73
CA PRO A 139 -2.51 -2.00 -12.65
C PRO A 139 -3.87 -1.33 -12.44
N ALA A 140 -4.58 -1.11 -13.55
CA ALA A 140 -5.99 -0.70 -13.49
C ALA A 140 -6.84 -1.82 -12.88
N PHE A 141 -7.92 -1.46 -12.20
CA PHE A 141 -8.79 -2.42 -11.51
C PHE A 141 -10.26 -2.01 -11.64
N ILE A 142 -11.17 -2.94 -11.35
CA ILE A 142 -12.61 -2.70 -11.37
C ILE A 142 -13.14 -2.79 -9.95
N LYS A 143 -13.89 -1.78 -9.55
CA LYS A 143 -14.63 -1.72 -8.28
C LYS A 143 -15.99 -1.10 -8.59
N ASP A 144 -17.07 -1.65 -8.04
CA ASP A 144 -18.43 -1.08 -8.18
C ASP A 144 -18.86 -0.74 -9.61
N LYS A 145 -18.54 -1.60 -10.59
CA LYS A 145 -18.85 -1.38 -12.02
C LYS A 145 -18.19 -0.12 -12.61
N THR A 146 -17.07 0.30 -12.06
CA THR A 146 -16.23 1.39 -12.58
C THR A 146 -14.81 0.87 -12.76
N LEU A 147 -14.19 1.21 -13.90
CA LEU A 147 -12.77 0.99 -14.18
C LEU A 147 -11.94 2.10 -13.52
N TYR A 148 -11.11 1.74 -12.56
CA TYR A 148 -10.18 2.66 -11.89
C TYR A 148 -8.80 2.59 -12.52
N ILE A 149 -8.28 3.75 -12.88
CA ILE A 149 -7.00 3.93 -13.55
C ILE A 149 -6.07 4.68 -12.59
N PRO A 150 -5.07 4.02 -11.97
CA PRO A 150 -4.13 4.68 -11.07
C PRO A 150 -3.37 5.80 -11.78
N THR A 151 -3.41 7.00 -11.23
CA THR A 151 -2.84 8.20 -11.86
C THR A 151 -2.04 9.05 -10.88
N ALA A 152 -1.05 9.74 -11.42
CA ALA A 152 -0.43 10.89 -10.77
C ALA A 152 -1.25 12.15 -11.06
N PHE A 153 -1.24 13.13 -10.15
CA PHE A 153 -2.01 14.37 -10.27
C PHE A 153 -1.13 15.61 -10.09
N CYS A 154 -1.18 16.50 -11.08
CA CYS A 154 -0.40 17.75 -11.11
C CYS A 154 -1.25 18.96 -11.49
N SER A 155 -0.75 20.15 -11.18
CA SER A 155 -1.36 21.42 -11.58
C SER A 155 -1.14 21.69 -13.07
N TYR A 156 -1.87 22.67 -13.60
CA TYR A 156 -1.61 23.22 -14.93
C TYR A 156 -0.17 23.70 -15.13
N THR A 157 0.45 24.24 -14.07
CA THR A 157 1.84 24.71 -14.04
C THR A 157 2.86 23.58 -13.84
N GLY A 158 2.41 22.33 -13.66
CA GLY A 158 3.26 21.16 -13.48
C GLY A 158 3.68 20.88 -12.03
N GLU A 159 3.11 21.61 -11.07
CA GLU A 159 3.33 21.38 -9.65
C GLU A 159 2.68 20.08 -9.20
N THR A 160 3.33 19.37 -8.29
CA THR A 160 2.84 18.10 -7.76
C THR A 160 1.76 18.33 -6.71
N LEU A 161 0.59 17.71 -6.89
CA LEU A 161 -0.60 17.89 -6.03
C LEU A 161 -1.07 16.59 -5.38
N ASP A 162 -0.24 15.55 -5.45
CA ASP A 162 -0.53 14.23 -4.97
C ASP A 162 0.59 13.67 -4.11
N LYS A 163 0.29 12.52 -3.49
CA LYS A 163 1.27 11.74 -2.75
C LYS A 163 2.03 10.74 -3.63
N LYS A 164 1.52 10.44 -4.83
CA LYS A 164 2.11 9.43 -5.73
C LYS A 164 3.36 9.94 -6.42
N THR A 165 3.34 11.15 -6.97
CA THR A 165 4.50 11.71 -7.69
C THR A 165 5.73 11.85 -6.79
N PRO A 166 5.65 12.35 -5.53
CA PRO A 166 6.80 12.40 -4.63
C PRO A 166 7.35 11.01 -4.30
N LEU A 167 6.49 10.02 -4.09
CA LEU A 167 6.89 8.62 -3.87
C LEU A 167 7.62 8.03 -5.08
N LEU A 168 7.10 8.22 -6.29
CA LEU A 168 7.77 7.75 -7.51
C LEU A 168 9.13 8.41 -7.70
N ARG A 169 9.25 9.70 -7.42
CA ARG A 169 10.53 10.43 -7.47
C ARG A 169 11.52 9.91 -6.43
N SER A 170 11.07 9.67 -5.19
CA SER A 170 11.96 9.15 -4.14
C SER A 170 12.46 7.74 -4.46
N MET A 171 11.60 6.89 -5.04
CA MET A 171 11.99 5.56 -5.51
C MET A 171 13.06 5.63 -6.60
N GLU A 172 12.96 6.59 -7.52
CA GLU A 172 13.96 6.79 -8.58
C GLU A 172 15.31 7.25 -8.02
N VAL A 173 15.30 8.21 -7.09
CA VAL A 173 16.52 8.69 -6.43
C VAL A 173 17.21 7.55 -5.66
N ILE A 174 16.45 6.75 -4.91
CA ILE A 174 16.98 5.56 -4.24
C ILE A 174 17.61 4.62 -5.27
N SER A 175 16.92 4.37 -6.39
CA SER A 175 17.43 3.50 -7.43
C SER A 175 18.78 3.95 -7.99
N GLU A 176 18.88 5.22 -8.36
CA GLU A 176 20.11 5.81 -8.90
C GLU A 176 21.28 5.70 -7.91
N GLN A 177 21.06 6.09 -6.66
CA GLN A 177 22.13 6.13 -5.65
C GLN A 177 22.57 4.72 -5.23
N PHE A 178 21.64 3.77 -5.11
CA PHE A 178 21.99 2.39 -4.78
C PHE A 178 22.75 1.71 -5.91
N VAL A 179 22.32 1.89 -7.17
CA VAL A 179 23.04 1.36 -8.35
C VAL A 179 24.45 1.94 -8.43
N ARG A 180 24.64 3.23 -8.12
CA ARG A 180 25.96 3.86 -8.07
C ARG A 180 26.91 3.14 -7.11
N ILE A 181 26.43 2.75 -5.92
CA ILE A 181 27.22 2.03 -4.92
C ILE A 181 27.41 0.57 -5.31
N LEU A 182 26.38 -0.10 -5.84
CA LEU A 182 26.45 -1.49 -6.32
C LEU A 182 27.52 -1.70 -7.40
N ARG A 183 27.75 -0.69 -8.26
CA ARG A 183 28.83 -0.74 -9.26
C ARG A 183 30.22 -0.87 -8.63
N LEU A 184 30.44 -0.35 -7.42
CA LEU A 184 31.71 -0.51 -6.69
C LEU A 184 31.95 -1.96 -6.26
N PHE A 185 30.87 -2.73 -6.09
CA PHE A 185 30.89 -4.16 -5.77
C PHE A 185 30.85 -5.06 -7.01
N GLY A 186 30.93 -4.48 -8.23
CA GLY A 186 30.94 -5.23 -9.48
C GLY A 186 29.57 -5.73 -9.94
N SER A 187 28.47 -5.16 -9.43
CA SER A 187 27.11 -5.52 -9.85
C SER A 187 26.75 -4.91 -11.21
N ASP A 188 26.09 -5.72 -12.05
CA ASP A 188 25.49 -5.28 -13.32
C ASP A 188 24.03 -4.80 -13.16
N ALA A 189 23.55 -4.65 -11.92
CA ALA A 189 22.19 -4.19 -11.66
C ALA A 189 21.95 -2.81 -12.30
N THR A 190 20.91 -2.73 -13.14
CA THR A 190 20.54 -1.49 -13.82
C THR A 190 19.61 -0.62 -12.99
N ARG A 191 18.93 -1.23 -12.02
CA ARG A 191 17.90 -0.60 -11.19
C ARG A 191 17.77 -1.36 -9.87
N VAL A 192 17.37 -0.66 -8.82
CA VAL A 192 16.84 -1.30 -7.61
C VAL A 192 15.40 -0.85 -7.36
N THR A 193 14.62 -1.70 -6.70
CA THR A 193 13.23 -1.42 -6.38
C THR A 193 13.03 -1.57 -4.88
N THR A 194 12.35 -0.59 -4.29
CA THR A 194 11.93 -0.67 -2.89
C THR A 194 10.62 -1.44 -2.78
N THR A 195 10.48 -2.21 -1.70
CA THR A 195 9.24 -2.91 -1.39
C THR A 195 8.75 -2.54 0.01
N VAL A 196 7.44 -2.62 0.21
CA VAL A 196 6.79 -2.38 1.51
C VAL A 196 5.73 -3.44 1.76
N GLY A 197 5.73 -4.02 2.95
CA GLY A 197 4.63 -4.80 3.53
C GLY A 197 3.94 -4.01 4.64
N PRO A 198 2.79 -3.35 4.36
CA PRO A 198 2.11 -2.52 5.35
C PRO A 198 1.18 -3.35 6.24
N GLU A 199 1.43 -3.37 7.55
CA GLU A 199 0.54 -4.00 8.54
C GLU A 199 -0.55 -3.00 8.94
N GLN A 200 -1.83 -3.34 8.75
CA GLN A 200 -2.94 -2.40 8.94
C GLN A 200 -3.78 -2.78 10.15
N GLU A 201 -3.60 -2.05 11.24
CA GLU A 201 -4.45 -2.17 12.42
C GLU A 201 -5.72 -1.30 12.28
N TYR A 202 -6.81 -1.73 12.92
CA TYR A 202 -8.10 -1.04 12.93
C TYR A 202 -8.99 -1.50 14.09
N PHE A 203 -10.03 -0.73 14.41
CA PHE A 203 -11.09 -1.14 15.33
C PHE A 203 -12.39 -1.46 14.61
N LEU A 204 -13.14 -2.45 15.08
CA LEU A 204 -14.51 -2.73 14.65
C LEU A 204 -15.49 -2.46 15.79
N ILE A 205 -16.48 -1.61 15.54
CA ILE A 205 -17.54 -1.35 16.50
C ILE A 205 -18.91 -1.59 15.90
N ASP A 206 -19.88 -1.90 16.75
CA ASP A 206 -21.26 -2.05 16.32
C ASP A 206 -21.80 -0.72 15.78
N LYS A 207 -22.45 -0.77 14.61
CA LYS A 207 -22.97 0.42 13.95
C LYS A 207 -24.05 1.13 14.78
N GLU A 208 -24.90 0.39 15.49
CA GLU A 208 -25.96 1.01 16.30
C GLU A 208 -25.37 1.79 17.48
N LEU A 209 -24.26 1.31 18.05
CA LEU A 209 -23.52 2.02 19.09
C LEU A 209 -22.74 3.22 18.53
N TYR A 210 -22.15 3.08 17.34
CA TYR A 210 -21.48 4.17 16.64
C TYR A 210 -22.45 5.33 16.33
N ASP A 211 -23.64 5.03 15.81
CA ASP A 211 -24.63 6.03 15.43
C ASP A 211 -25.13 6.86 16.63
N GLN A 212 -25.03 6.32 17.85
CA GLN A 212 -25.33 7.04 19.10
C GLN A 212 -24.21 8.00 19.53
N ARG A 213 -23.02 7.93 18.92
CA ARG A 213 -21.80 8.65 19.31
C ARG A 213 -21.38 9.66 18.27
N LYS A 214 -21.95 10.86 18.35
CA LYS A 214 -21.62 11.99 17.46
C LYS A 214 -20.13 12.34 17.45
N ASP A 215 -19.45 12.18 18.58
CA ASP A 215 -18.01 12.42 18.66
C ASP A 215 -17.21 11.44 17.79
N LEU A 216 -17.56 10.14 17.81
CA LEU A 216 -16.97 9.16 16.90
C LEU A 216 -17.29 9.48 15.43
N ILE A 217 -18.53 9.91 15.13
CA ILE A 217 -18.95 10.23 13.76
C ILE A 217 -18.15 11.40 13.18
N TYR A 218 -17.97 12.48 13.95
CA TYR A 218 -17.33 13.69 13.45
C TYR A 218 -15.81 13.69 13.57
N THR A 219 -15.27 12.96 14.55
CA THR A 219 -13.83 13.04 14.86
C THR A 219 -13.09 11.73 14.67
N GLY A 220 -13.78 10.61 14.42
CA GLY A 220 -13.18 9.28 14.32
C GLY A 220 -12.70 8.71 15.65
N ARG A 221 -12.88 9.45 16.76
CA ARG A 221 -12.47 9.05 18.10
C ARG A 221 -13.48 9.52 19.15
N THR A 222 -13.36 8.96 20.34
CA THR A 222 -14.10 9.43 21.50
C THR A 222 -13.44 10.69 22.06
N LEU A 223 -14.25 11.73 22.32
CA LEU A 223 -13.79 12.97 22.97
C LEU A 223 -13.98 12.93 24.49
N PHE A 224 -14.97 12.16 24.94
CA PHE A 224 -15.26 11.92 26.35
C PHE A 224 -15.83 10.51 26.52
N GLY A 225 -15.80 10.01 27.75
CA GLY A 225 -16.31 8.70 28.10
C GLY A 225 -15.79 8.25 29.44
N ALA A 226 -16.63 7.57 30.22
CA ALA A 226 -16.15 6.88 31.41
C ALA A 226 -15.20 5.75 31.00
N LYS A 227 -14.22 5.44 31.86
CA LYS A 227 -13.40 4.24 31.67
C LYS A 227 -14.32 3.02 31.66
N ALA A 228 -14.04 2.07 30.77
CA ALA A 228 -14.78 0.83 30.72
C ALA A 228 -14.67 0.10 32.08
N PRO A 229 -15.76 -0.47 32.61
CA PRO A 229 -15.72 -1.23 33.87
C PRO A 229 -14.78 -2.44 33.83
N LYS A 230 -14.56 -2.99 32.63
CA LYS A 230 -13.50 -3.93 32.29
C LYS A 230 -12.54 -3.23 31.34
N GLY A 231 -11.26 -3.21 31.69
CA GLY A 231 -10.22 -2.58 30.87
C GLY A 231 -9.77 -3.51 29.77
N GLN A 232 -8.54 -3.29 29.30
CA GLN A 232 -7.78 -4.29 28.56
C GLN A 232 -7.31 -5.33 29.58
N GLU A 233 -7.92 -6.51 29.57
CA GLU A 233 -7.61 -7.59 30.51
C GLU A 233 -6.60 -8.57 29.89
N LEU A 234 -5.94 -9.38 30.72
CA LEU A 234 -5.05 -10.48 30.25
C LEU A 234 -5.77 -11.50 29.34
N GLU A 235 -7.11 -11.57 29.44
CA GLU A 235 -7.97 -12.44 28.61
C GLU A 235 -8.28 -11.85 27.22
N ASP A 236 -8.11 -10.53 27.01
CA ASP A 236 -8.18 -9.88 25.70
C ASP A 236 -6.85 -10.07 24.96
N HIS A 237 -6.42 -11.33 24.88
CA HIS A 237 -5.06 -11.66 24.49
C HIS A 237 -4.83 -11.48 22.99
N TYR A 238 -3.66 -10.93 22.65
CA TYR A 238 -3.07 -10.96 21.32
C TYR A 238 -3.14 -12.40 20.77
N TYR A 239 -3.61 -12.53 19.52
CA TYR A 239 -3.94 -13.83 18.89
C TYR A 239 -5.06 -14.65 19.55
N GLY A 240 -5.98 -14.01 20.27
CA GLY A 240 -7.18 -14.66 20.79
C GLY A 240 -8.18 -15.09 19.73
N ASN A 241 -9.11 -15.97 20.12
CA ASN A 241 -10.16 -16.46 19.23
C ASN A 241 -10.99 -15.28 18.67
N ILE A 242 -11.09 -15.23 17.34
CA ILE A 242 -11.87 -14.21 16.64
C ILE A 242 -13.36 -14.55 16.79
N LYS A 243 -14.17 -13.58 17.24
CA LYS A 243 -15.62 -13.75 17.38
C LYS A 243 -16.23 -14.02 16.01
N SER A 244 -17.22 -14.91 15.92
CA SER A 244 -17.80 -15.35 14.63
C SER A 244 -18.22 -14.18 13.72
N ARG A 245 -18.89 -13.15 14.26
CA ARG A 245 -19.27 -11.97 13.47
C ARG A 245 -18.09 -11.19 12.90
N VAL A 246 -16.97 -11.12 13.62
CA VAL A 246 -15.74 -10.48 13.14
C VAL A 246 -15.06 -11.36 12.11
N HIS A 247 -15.04 -12.67 12.33
CA HIS A 247 -14.50 -13.64 11.37
C HIS A 247 -15.27 -13.61 10.03
N ASP A 248 -16.60 -13.49 10.07
CA ASP A 248 -17.42 -13.36 8.85
C ASP A 248 -17.08 -12.06 8.08
N TYR A 249 -16.86 -10.96 8.81
CA TYR A 249 -16.37 -9.70 8.22
C TYR A 249 -14.99 -9.86 7.58
N MET A 250 -14.06 -10.50 8.29
CA MET A 250 -12.68 -10.77 7.87
C MET A 250 -12.64 -11.66 6.62
N THR A 251 -13.47 -12.70 6.59
CA THR A 251 -13.65 -13.58 5.42
C THR A 251 -14.10 -12.80 4.19
N ASP A 252 -15.13 -11.96 4.33
CA ASP A 252 -15.61 -11.11 3.23
C ASP A 252 -14.57 -10.06 2.81
N LEU A 253 -13.80 -9.53 3.76
CA LEU A 253 -12.71 -8.59 3.49
C LEU A 253 -11.64 -9.25 2.63
N ASP A 254 -11.17 -10.43 3.04
CA ASP A 254 -10.18 -11.23 2.31
C ASP A 254 -10.64 -11.54 0.89
N GLU A 255 -11.88 -11.99 0.70
CA GLU A 255 -12.43 -12.26 -0.63
C GLU A 255 -12.41 -11.02 -1.54
N GLU A 256 -12.79 -9.85 -1.01
CA GLU A 256 -12.79 -8.61 -1.79
C GLU A 256 -11.37 -8.14 -2.13
N LEU A 257 -10.42 -8.27 -1.18
CA LEU A 257 -9.01 -7.95 -1.40
C LEU A 257 -8.36 -8.90 -2.40
N TRP A 258 -8.63 -10.20 -2.32
CA TRP A 258 -8.14 -11.19 -3.28
C TRP A 258 -8.69 -10.95 -4.68
N LYS A 259 -9.98 -10.60 -4.84
CA LYS A 259 -10.53 -10.20 -6.16
C LYS A 259 -9.79 -9.00 -6.76
N LEU A 260 -9.29 -8.09 -5.92
CA LEU A 260 -8.48 -6.92 -6.27
C LEU A 260 -6.98 -7.22 -6.38
N GLY A 261 -6.57 -8.49 -6.30
CA GLY A 261 -5.17 -8.92 -6.48
C GLY A 261 -4.25 -8.51 -5.32
N ILE A 262 -4.83 -8.19 -4.16
CA ILE A 262 -4.10 -7.88 -2.93
C ILE A 262 -3.90 -9.19 -2.18
N TYR A 263 -2.65 -9.53 -1.86
CA TYR A 263 -2.29 -10.76 -1.15
C TYR A 263 -2.53 -10.62 0.35
N SER A 264 -3.78 -10.38 0.76
CA SER A 264 -4.18 -10.45 2.18
C SER A 264 -3.82 -11.83 2.72
N LYS A 265 -2.99 -11.87 3.76
CA LYS A 265 -2.29 -13.09 4.18
C LYS A 265 -2.46 -13.41 5.65
N THR A 266 -2.41 -12.39 6.50
CA THR A 266 -2.44 -12.53 7.95
C THR A 266 -3.54 -11.64 8.49
N GLU A 267 -4.33 -12.18 9.40
CA GLU A 267 -5.31 -11.45 10.19
C GLU A 267 -5.36 -12.00 11.62
N HIS A 268 -5.59 -11.11 12.58
CA HIS A 268 -5.74 -11.50 13.99
C HIS A 268 -6.39 -10.41 14.83
N ASN A 269 -6.74 -10.78 16.06
CA ASN A 269 -7.01 -9.82 17.12
C ASN A 269 -5.71 -9.16 17.58
N GLU A 270 -5.83 -7.86 17.83
CA GLU A 270 -4.78 -7.04 18.44
C GLU A 270 -4.95 -6.97 19.97
N VAL A 271 -4.06 -6.24 20.63
CA VAL A 271 -4.01 -6.17 22.10
C VAL A 271 -5.21 -5.44 22.74
N ALA A 272 -5.86 -4.49 22.05
CA ALA A 272 -7.05 -3.82 22.61
C ALA A 272 -8.37 -4.52 22.23
N PRO A 273 -9.42 -4.38 23.07
CA PRO A 273 -10.74 -4.90 22.75
C PRO A 273 -11.27 -4.38 21.41
N ALA A 274 -11.68 -5.31 20.55
CA ALA A 274 -12.20 -5.04 19.20
C ALA A 274 -11.20 -4.32 18.26
N GLN A 275 -9.90 -4.40 18.59
CA GLN A 275 -8.81 -4.06 17.68
C GLN A 275 -8.39 -5.31 16.92
N HIS A 276 -8.07 -5.13 15.64
CA HIS A 276 -7.69 -6.19 14.73
C HIS A 276 -6.58 -5.70 13.80
N GLU A 277 -5.86 -6.65 13.21
CA GLU A 277 -4.86 -6.39 12.18
C GLU A 277 -5.16 -7.20 10.91
N MET A 278 -4.85 -6.62 9.76
CA MET A 278 -4.66 -7.35 8.50
C MET A 278 -3.34 -6.93 7.86
N ALA A 279 -2.53 -7.91 7.46
CA ALA A 279 -1.26 -7.70 6.77
C ALA A 279 -1.21 -8.45 5.42
N PRO A 280 -0.91 -7.76 4.31
CA PRO A 280 -0.69 -8.40 3.02
C PRO A 280 0.79 -8.80 2.84
N ILE A 281 1.05 -9.69 1.87
CA ILE A 281 2.42 -9.91 1.38
C ILE A 281 2.95 -8.61 0.75
N PHE A 282 4.20 -8.28 1.05
CA PHE A 282 4.86 -7.09 0.52
C PHE A 282 4.86 -7.05 -1.02
N THR A 283 4.90 -5.85 -1.57
CA THR A 283 5.08 -5.60 -3.00
C THR A 283 5.86 -4.30 -3.21
N THR A 284 6.10 -3.91 -4.46
CA THR A 284 6.81 -2.65 -4.76
C THR A 284 6.14 -1.47 -4.05
N SER A 285 6.91 -0.54 -3.49
CA SER A 285 6.39 0.52 -2.60
C SER A 285 5.24 1.32 -3.22
N ASN A 286 5.30 1.61 -4.52
CA ASN A 286 4.23 2.30 -5.25
C ASN A 286 2.93 1.50 -5.27
N VAL A 287 2.99 0.21 -5.59
CA VAL A 287 1.82 -0.67 -5.62
C VAL A 287 1.31 -0.93 -4.20
N ALA A 288 2.19 -1.10 -3.22
CA ALA A 288 1.82 -1.32 -1.82
C ALA A 288 1.04 -0.12 -1.25
N ALA A 289 1.47 1.11 -1.58
CA ALA A 289 0.77 2.33 -1.16
C ALA A 289 -0.64 2.41 -1.76
N ASP A 290 -0.78 2.15 -3.06
CA ASP A 290 -2.08 2.08 -3.74
C ASP A 290 -2.97 0.98 -3.12
N GLN A 291 -2.43 -0.24 -2.97
CA GLN A 291 -3.17 -1.36 -2.41
C GLN A 291 -3.62 -1.11 -0.97
N ASN A 292 -2.79 -0.50 -0.12
CA ASN A 292 -3.19 -0.15 1.24
C ASN A 292 -4.30 0.91 1.26
N ALA A 293 -4.23 1.93 0.39
CA ALA A 293 -5.29 2.93 0.28
C ALA A 293 -6.63 2.30 -0.13
N LEU A 294 -6.60 1.39 -1.11
CA LEU A 294 -7.76 0.62 -1.52
C LEU A 294 -8.26 -0.29 -0.39
N THR A 295 -7.34 -0.96 0.32
CA THR A 295 -7.68 -1.84 1.44
C THR A 295 -8.44 -1.10 2.53
N MET A 296 -7.96 0.07 2.95
CA MET A 296 -8.63 0.91 3.95
C MET A 296 -10.05 1.31 3.54
N GLU A 297 -10.29 1.50 2.24
CA GLU A 297 -11.62 1.79 1.70
C GLU A 297 -12.52 0.55 1.77
N ILE A 298 -12.02 -0.62 1.32
CA ILE A 298 -12.75 -1.89 1.34
C ILE A 298 -13.06 -2.30 2.78
N MET A 299 -12.12 -2.13 3.72
CA MET A 299 -12.33 -2.39 5.16
C MET A 299 -13.56 -1.66 5.70
N LYS A 300 -13.70 -0.36 5.39
CA LYS A 300 -14.86 0.46 5.79
C LYS A 300 -16.15 -0.02 5.14
N LYS A 301 -16.08 -0.32 3.83
CA LYS A 301 -17.26 -0.71 3.06
C LYS A 301 -17.79 -2.09 3.47
N VAL A 302 -16.91 -3.06 3.67
CA VAL A 302 -17.29 -4.41 4.11
C VAL A 302 -17.82 -4.35 5.54
N ALA A 303 -17.28 -3.50 6.42
CA ALA A 303 -17.74 -3.41 7.80
C ALA A 303 -19.22 -3.02 7.86
N LEU A 304 -19.64 -2.06 7.02
CA LEU A 304 -21.03 -1.63 6.93
C LEU A 304 -21.98 -2.75 6.49
N LYS A 305 -21.54 -3.69 5.64
CA LYS A 305 -22.35 -4.86 5.24
C LYS A 305 -22.65 -5.79 6.41
N HIS A 306 -21.74 -5.82 7.40
CA HIS A 306 -21.83 -6.63 8.61
C HIS A 306 -22.46 -5.89 9.80
N GLY A 307 -23.03 -4.70 9.57
CA GLY A 307 -23.57 -3.83 10.62
C GLY A 307 -22.49 -3.32 11.58
N LEU A 308 -21.25 -3.27 11.13
CA LEU A 308 -20.08 -2.78 11.87
C LEU A 308 -19.58 -1.47 11.27
N VAL A 309 -18.74 -0.76 12.01
CA VAL A 309 -18.00 0.41 11.55
C VAL A 309 -16.52 0.17 11.81
N CYS A 310 -15.71 0.25 10.74
CA CYS A 310 -14.26 0.19 10.81
C CYS A 310 -13.69 1.58 11.11
N LEU A 311 -13.01 1.70 12.26
CA LEU A 311 -12.30 2.91 12.67
C LEU A 311 -10.81 2.76 12.37
N LEU A 312 -10.27 3.69 11.58
CA LEU A 312 -8.85 3.75 11.19
C LEU A 312 -8.08 4.89 11.88
N HIS A 313 -8.72 5.57 12.84
CA HIS A 313 -8.07 6.62 13.61
C HIS A 313 -7.00 5.99 14.52
N GLU A 314 -5.85 6.63 14.69
CA GLU A 314 -4.68 6.07 15.39
C GLU A 314 -4.93 5.86 16.89
N LYS A 315 -5.84 6.66 17.47
CA LYS A 315 -6.30 6.52 18.86
C LYS A 315 -7.81 6.72 19.02
N PRO A 316 -8.67 5.76 18.66
CA PRO A 316 -10.13 5.94 18.72
C PRO A 316 -10.66 6.02 20.16
N PHE A 317 -10.05 5.25 21.07
CA PHE A 317 -10.46 5.17 22.47
C PHE A 317 -9.31 5.54 23.41
N ALA A 318 -9.60 6.34 24.43
CA ALA A 318 -8.62 6.70 25.45
C ALA A 318 -8.43 5.54 26.44
N GLY A 319 -7.19 5.30 26.86
CA GLY A 319 -6.86 4.32 27.91
C GLY A 319 -6.67 2.86 27.46
N VAL A 320 -6.72 2.58 26.15
CA VAL A 320 -6.40 1.27 25.53
C VAL A 320 -5.34 1.45 24.45
N ASN A 321 -4.78 0.37 23.87
CA ASN A 321 -3.83 0.47 22.74
C ASN A 321 -4.42 1.29 21.57
N GLY A 322 -3.54 1.93 20.80
CA GLY A 322 -3.94 2.64 19.58
C GLY A 322 -3.61 1.81 18.35
N SER A 323 -4.16 2.20 17.20
CA SER A 323 -3.93 1.52 15.93
C SER A 323 -2.69 2.05 15.21
N GLY A 324 -1.71 1.18 15.00
CA GLY A 324 -0.53 1.41 14.20
C GLY A 324 -0.69 1.11 12.71
N LYS A 325 0.35 1.46 11.97
CA LYS A 325 0.58 0.95 10.61
C LYS A 325 2.07 0.75 10.41
N HIS A 326 2.53 -0.49 10.56
CA HIS A 326 3.95 -0.78 10.37
C HIS A 326 4.28 -0.87 8.89
N ASN A 327 5.46 -0.40 8.51
CA ASN A 327 5.95 -0.49 7.13
C ASN A 327 7.22 -1.34 7.12
N ASN A 328 7.08 -2.60 6.74
CA ASN A 328 8.21 -3.50 6.51
C ASN A 328 8.87 -3.12 5.18
N TRP A 329 9.92 -2.30 5.23
CA TRP A 329 10.59 -1.75 4.06
C TRP A 329 11.87 -2.52 3.70
N SER A 330 12.07 -2.80 2.41
CA SER A 330 13.30 -3.42 1.90
C SER A 330 13.67 -2.89 0.52
N VAL A 331 14.89 -3.22 0.07
CA VAL A 331 15.42 -2.82 -1.25
C VAL A 331 16.01 -4.02 -1.95
N SER A 332 15.54 -4.28 -3.17
CA SER A 332 16.00 -5.41 -3.98
C SER A 332 16.47 -4.98 -5.35
N THR A 333 17.46 -5.69 -5.89
CA THR A 333 17.92 -5.53 -7.27
C THR A 333 16.94 -6.13 -8.27
N THR A 334 17.12 -5.84 -9.56
CA THR A 334 16.29 -6.39 -10.65
C THR A 334 16.31 -7.91 -10.77
N ASP A 335 17.40 -8.56 -10.34
CA ASP A 335 17.58 -10.01 -10.27
C ASP A 335 17.05 -10.63 -8.96
N GLY A 336 16.45 -9.81 -8.09
CA GLY A 336 15.73 -10.27 -6.89
C GLY A 336 16.60 -10.40 -5.63
N HIS A 337 17.86 -9.94 -5.66
CA HIS A 337 18.72 -9.96 -4.49
C HIS A 337 18.32 -8.84 -3.50
N ASN A 338 17.97 -9.23 -2.27
CA ASN A 338 17.66 -8.28 -1.20
C ASN A 338 18.95 -7.71 -0.62
N LEU A 339 19.12 -6.40 -0.70
CA LEU A 339 20.31 -5.68 -0.25
C LEU A 339 20.40 -5.55 1.28
N LEU A 340 19.30 -5.84 1.98
CA LEU A 340 19.21 -5.86 3.44
C LEU A 340 19.18 -7.29 4.00
N ASP A 341 19.47 -8.30 3.17
CA ASP A 341 19.69 -9.66 3.64
C ASP A 341 21.15 -9.79 4.10
N PRO A 342 21.40 -10.06 5.40
CA PRO A 342 22.76 -10.24 5.91
C PRO A 342 23.44 -11.49 5.33
N GLY A 343 22.66 -12.48 4.86
CA GLY A 343 23.15 -13.78 4.45
C GLY A 343 23.63 -14.63 5.64
N LYS A 344 24.35 -15.72 5.33
CA LYS A 344 24.80 -16.70 6.36
C LYS A 344 25.91 -16.16 7.26
N ASN A 345 26.80 -15.33 6.70
CA ASN A 345 27.94 -14.76 7.41
C ASN A 345 27.89 -13.23 7.26
N PRO A 346 27.12 -12.52 8.12
CA PRO A 346 26.89 -11.09 7.96
C PRO A 346 28.18 -10.27 8.00
N LYS A 347 29.16 -10.71 8.81
CA LYS A 347 30.48 -10.06 8.96
C LYS A 347 31.31 -10.01 7.68
N ASP A 348 31.14 -10.98 6.79
CA ASP A 348 31.90 -11.08 5.54
C ASP A 348 31.15 -10.40 4.38
N ASN A 349 29.89 -10.04 4.59
CA ASN A 349 29.03 -9.41 3.59
C ASN A 349 29.22 -7.88 3.59
N ILE A 350 30.34 -7.43 3.03
CA ILE A 350 30.70 -6.00 2.98
C ILE A 350 29.63 -5.16 2.25
N GLN A 351 28.99 -5.72 1.23
CA GLN A 351 27.91 -5.04 0.51
C GLN A 351 26.73 -4.75 1.44
N PHE A 352 26.23 -5.75 2.16
CA PHE A 352 25.16 -5.59 3.15
C PHE A 352 25.56 -4.58 4.24
N LEU A 353 26.75 -4.74 4.83
CA LEU A 353 27.23 -3.84 5.89
C LEU A 353 27.34 -2.38 5.42
N THR A 354 27.71 -2.17 4.15
CA THR A 354 27.75 -0.83 3.54
C THR A 354 26.37 -0.22 3.46
N PHE A 355 25.36 -0.96 2.98
CA PHE A 355 23.99 -0.47 2.90
C PHE A 355 23.35 -0.28 4.28
N LEU A 356 23.56 -1.22 5.21
CA LEU A 356 23.08 -1.12 6.59
C LEU A 356 23.63 0.15 7.26
N THR A 357 24.95 0.37 7.19
CA THR A 357 25.59 1.55 7.79
C THR A 357 25.10 2.85 7.14
N ALA A 358 24.91 2.84 5.81
CA ALA A 358 24.35 4.00 5.10
C ALA A 358 22.92 4.32 5.55
N ILE A 359 22.10 3.30 5.81
CA ILE A 359 20.73 3.46 6.34
C ILE A 359 20.77 3.97 7.78
N ILE A 360 21.66 3.44 8.63
CA ILE A 360 21.83 3.91 10.00
C ILE A 360 22.15 5.40 10.01
N LYS A 361 23.15 5.80 9.22
CA LYS A 361 23.52 7.21 9.05
C LYS A 361 22.37 8.06 8.50
N ALA A 362 21.63 7.55 7.51
CA ALA A 362 20.50 8.28 6.93
C ALA A 362 19.38 8.53 7.95
N VAL A 363 19.07 7.55 8.81
CA VAL A 363 18.07 7.71 9.87
C VAL A 363 18.56 8.67 10.95
N ASP A 364 19.83 8.60 11.35
CA ASP A 364 20.42 9.52 12.32
C ASP A 364 20.40 10.98 11.81
N GLU A 365 20.89 11.22 10.59
CA GLU A 365 20.96 12.56 10.00
C GLU A 365 19.58 13.15 9.64
N ASN A 366 18.57 12.30 9.42
CA ASN A 366 17.24 12.72 8.95
C ASN A 366 16.12 12.33 9.92
N ALA A 367 16.43 12.12 11.20
CA ALA A 367 15.47 11.75 12.23
C ALA A 367 14.25 12.69 12.27
N ASP A 368 14.48 14.00 12.22
CA ASP A 368 13.42 15.02 12.23
C ASP A 368 12.50 14.90 11.01
N LEU A 369 13.07 14.62 9.82
CA LEU A 369 12.29 14.46 8.60
C LEU A 369 11.43 13.19 8.64
N LEU A 370 11.98 12.09 9.16
CA LEU A 370 11.22 10.85 9.36
C LEU A 370 10.09 11.08 10.37
N ARG A 371 10.35 11.77 11.48
CA ARG A 371 9.31 12.11 12.47
C ARG A 371 8.22 12.98 11.85
N LEU A 372 8.57 13.96 11.03
CA LEU A 372 7.63 14.82 10.31
C LEU A 372 6.73 14.01 9.38
N SER A 373 7.27 12.99 8.71
CA SER A 373 6.52 12.17 7.74
C SER A 373 5.35 11.38 8.34
N VAL A 374 5.41 11.10 9.65
CA VAL A 374 4.37 10.37 10.40
C VAL A 374 3.62 11.24 11.40
N ALA A 375 3.91 12.55 11.45
CA ALA A 375 3.26 13.47 12.38
C ALA A 375 1.83 13.79 11.93
N SER A 376 0.85 13.50 12.79
CA SER A 376 -0.55 13.85 12.61
C SER A 376 -1.17 14.11 13.98
N ALA A 377 -2.23 14.94 14.03
CA ALA A 377 -2.95 15.19 15.27
C ALA A 377 -3.51 13.89 15.90
N GLY A 378 -3.89 12.91 15.07
CA GLY A 378 -4.34 11.60 15.53
C GLY A 378 -3.20 10.77 16.13
N ASN A 379 -2.06 10.69 15.44
CA ASN A 379 -0.90 9.90 15.86
C ASN A 379 -0.22 10.48 17.12
N ASP A 380 -0.31 11.79 17.37
CA ASP A 380 0.19 12.40 18.62
C ASP A 380 -0.59 11.93 19.86
N HIS A 381 -1.80 11.38 19.71
CA HIS A 381 -2.50 10.70 20.80
C HIS A 381 -2.06 9.23 21.01
N ARG A 382 -1.30 8.67 20.06
CA ARG A 382 -0.81 7.29 20.07
C ARG A 382 0.64 7.19 20.56
N LEU A 383 1.52 8.02 20.02
CA LEU A 383 2.98 7.91 20.21
C LEU A 383 3.40 8.02 21.69
N GLY A 384 4.36 7.17 22.09
CA GLY A 384 4.93 7.15 23.45
C GLY A 384 4.03 6.51 24.52
N ALA A 385 3.00 5.76 24.13
CA ALA A 385 2.13 5.02 25.04
C ALA A 385 1.78 3.63 24.47
N ASN A 386 1.54 2.65 25.35
CA ASN A 386 0.99 1.31 25.04
C ASN A 386 1.53 0.72 23.72
N GLU A 387 2.80 0.32 23.70
CA GLU A 387 3.52 -0.29 22.56
C GLU A 387 3.79 0.63 21.35
N ALA A 388 3.21 1.82 21.30
CA ALA A 388 3.56 2.78 20.26
C ALA A 388 4.98 3.34 20.49
N PRO A 389 5.80 3.45 19.42
CA PRO A 389 7.12 4.02 19.53
C PRO A 389 7.05 5.47 20.05
N PRO A 390 8.04 5.93 20.83
CA PRO A 390 8.10 7.32 21.25
C PRO A 390 8.34 8.24 20.03
N ALA A 391 8.23 9.54 20.24
CA ALA A 391 8.56 10.53 19.20
C ALA A 391 10.07 10.58 18.86
N ILE A 392 10.90 9.81 19.55
CA ILE A 392 12.35 9.71 19.35
C ILE A 392 12.60 8.64 18.29
N MET A 393 13.27 9.03 17.19
CA MET A 393 13.70 8.08 16.16
C MET A 393 14.97 7.36 16.63
N SER A 394 14.94 6.03 16.61
CA SER A 394 16.08 5.19 16.93
C SER A 394 16.04 3.91 16.10
N ILE A 395 17.20 3.32 15.81
CA ILE A 395 17.31 2.02 15.15
C ILE A 395 17.63 0.95 16.17
N TYR A 396 17.00 -0.21 16.00
CA TYR A 396 17.38 -1.45 16.66
C TYR A 396 17.90 -2.44 15.61
N VAL A 397 19.18 -2.85 15.73
CA VAL A 397 19.82 -3.81 14.81
C VAL A 397 19.91 -5.23 15.38
N GLY A 398 19.58 -5.43 16.66
CA GLY A 398 19.79 -6.69 17.37
C GLY A 398 21.22 -6.87 17.88
N SER A 399 21.40 -7.79 18.84
CA SER A 399 22.69 -8.00 19.52
C SER A 399 23.80 -8.49 18.59
N GLU A 400 23.49 -9.40 17.67
CA GLU A 400 24.47 -9.98 16.75
C GLU A 400 25.04 -8.92 15.79
N LEU A 401 24.17 -8.17 15.10
CA LEU A 401 24.63 -7.12 14.19
C LEU A 401 25.30 -5.97 14.94
N GLN A 402 24.85 -5.64 16.16
CA GLN A 402 25.52 -4.62 16.98
C GLN A 402 26.97 -5.00 17.26
N GLN A 403 27.26 -6.25 17.64
CA GLN A 403 28.63 -6.72 17.87
C GLN A 403 29.52 -6.60 16.62
N ILE A 404 28.96 -6.85 15.44
CA ILE A 404 29.67 -6.68 14.17
C ILE A 404 30.00 -5.20 13.93
N LEU A 405 29.05 -4.30 14.16
CA LEU A 405 29.25 -2.86 14.00
C LEU A 405 30.28 -2.31 15.01
N ASP A 406 30.21 -2.74 16.27
CA ASP A 406 31.17 -2.32 17.32
C ASP A 406 32.61 -2.79 16.98
N ALA A 407 32.74 -4.00 16.43
CA ALA A 407 34.03 -4.52 15.98
C ALA A 407 34.60 -3.72 14.78
N LEU A 408 33.73 -3.32 13.84
CA LEU A 408 34.12 -2.45 12.72
C LEU A 408 34.56 -1.07 13.19
N GLU A 409 33.88 -0.48 14.18
CA GLU A 409 34.23 0.83 14.74
C GLU A 409 35.57 0.79 15.52
N SER A 410 35.75 -0.24 16.36
CA SER A 410 36.95 -0.41 17.19
C SER A 410 38.18 -0.90 16.40
N GLY A 411 37.99 -1.43 15.19
CA GLY A 411 39.04 -2.09 14.41
C GLY A 411 39.48 -3.44 15.01
N GLU A 412 38.69 -4.00 15.93
CA GLU A 412 38.93 -5.30 16.53
C GLU A 412 38.37 -6.43 15.67
N MET A 413 39.02 -7.60 15.71
CA MET A 413 38.48 -8.80 15.06
C MET A 413 37.27 -9.30 15.85
N ILE A 414 36.14 -9.51 15.16
CA ILE A 414 34.93 -10.10 15.75
C ILE A 414 35.30 -11.46 16.34
N LYS A 415 35.27 -11.58 17.66
CA LYS A 415 35.33 -12.87 18.36
C LYS A 415 33.98 -13.56 18.24
N THR A 416 33.65 -14.12 17.08
CA THR A 416 32.44 -14.95 16.96
C THR A 416 32.80 -16.42 17.06
N ASP A 417 32.36 -17.04 18.15
CA ASP A 417 31.89 -18.43 18.14
C ASP A 417 30.63 -18.46 18.99
N ALA A 418 29.50 -18.32 18.33
CA ALA A 418 28.20 -18.68 18.91
C ALA A 418 27.26 -19.01 17.76
N ASN A 419 27.51 -20.15 17.09
CA ASN A 419 26.40 -20.94 16.55
C ASN A 419 25.58 -21.37 17.77
N GLU A 420 24.75 -20.48 18.31
CA GLU A 420 23.74 -20.88 19.28
C GLU A 420 22.69 -21.65 18.51
N GLU A 421 22.80 -22.99 18.51
CA GLU A 421 21.64 -23.82 18.21
C GLU A 421 20.56 -23.45 19.23
N PHE A 422 19.41 -23.02 18.73
CA PHE A 422 18.26 -22.73 19.57
C PHE A 422 17.74 -24.06 20.15
N VAL A 423 18.27 -24.47 21.29
CA VAL A 423 17.86 -25.69 21.97
C VAL A 423 16.51 -25.45 22.64
N ILE A 424 15.42 -25.73 21.91
CA ILE A 424 14.04 -25.61 22.40
C ILE A 424 13.77 -26.57 23.57
N GLY A 425 14.62 -27.60 23.73
CA GLY A 425 14.46 -28.64 24.75
C GLY A 425 13.29 -29.58 24.48
N VAL A 426 12.73 -29.54 23.26
CA VAL A 426 11.60 -30.37 22.82
C VAL A 426 11.93 -30.97 21.46
N GLU A 427 12.33 -32.24 21.44
CA GLU A 427 12.72 -32.98 20.23
C GLU A 427 11.55 -33.28 19.28
N ALA A 428 10.31 -33.05 19.71
CA ALA A 428 9.10 -33.27 18.92
C ALA A 428 8.72 -32.07 18.02
N LEU A 429 9.37 -30.92 18.21
CA LEU A 429 9.18 -29.74 17.38
C LEU A 429 10.23 -29.76 16.26
N PRO A 430 9.83 -29.56 14.99
CA PRO A 430 10.70 -29.72 13.82
C PRO A 430 11.82 -28.69 13.72
#